data_AF-A0A0L6CPH8-F1
#
_entry.id   AF-A0A0L6CPH8-F1
#
_cell.length_a   1.000
_cell.length_b   1.000
_cell.length_c   1.000
_cell.angle_alpha   90.00
_cell.angle_beta   90.00
_cell.angle_gamma   90.00
#
_symmetry.space_group_name_H-M   'P 1'
#
loop_
_entity.id
_entity.type
_entity.pdbx_description
1 polymer ?
#
loop_
_entity_poly.entity_id
_entity_poly.type
_entity_poly.pdbx_seq_one_letter_code
_entity_poly.pdbx_strand_id
1 'polypeptide(L)'
;MSNPEKSPTVEVCDSAGPPAAQLLTAREVPLGGLRAMPVRRTLPQRARSLIGAWCFIDHYGPDDVSQTGGMSVAGHPHTGLQTVSWLFSGEIEHRDSIGSHAIVRPGQMNLMTAGSGIAHSEYSTPTTTTLHGAQLWVALPNEFRDAPAAFEHFSPEPVDVDGASVLVFLGSLLGSTSPVTTFTPLIGAEVTLRPGQTLDIPVDPAYEHGVLVDTGSATVAGVAAQRSELVYQPTSCSTLTVTAAADDATRVLVLGGEPLGEQILMWWNFVGRTQDEVEAYRDAWERERTTGSGGRYGALPSQWSETIPAPDMPKIRLKTRG
;
A
#
# COMPACT_ATOMS: atom_id res chain seq x y z
N MET A 1 -29.29 -10.58 46.09
CA MET A 1 -30.06 -11.60 45.35
C MET A 1 -29.03 -12.50 44.68
N SER A 2 -28.64 -13.60 45.35
CA SER A 2 -27.67 -14.57 44.82
C SER A 2 -28.44 -15.70 44.13
N ASN A 3 -28.09 -16.01 42.88
CA ASN A 3 -28.70 -17.10 42.13
C ASN A 3 -28.42 -18.45 42.83
N PRO A 4 -29.45 -19.25 43.21
CA PRO A 4 -29.28 -20.50 43.94
C PRO A 4 -29.10 -21.75 43.06
N GLU A 5 -28.81 -21.59 41.76
CA GLU A 5 -28.78 -22.69 40.80
C GLU A 5 -27.47 -23.49 40.82
N LYS A 6 -27.56 -24.80 41.11
CA LYS A 6 -26.40 -25.70 41.33
C LYS A 6 -25.69 -26.18 40.06
N SER A 7 -26.32 -26.02 38.90
CA SER A 7 -25.77 -26.40 37.60
C SER A 7 -26.25 -25.42 36.53
N PRO A 8 -25.75 -24.18 36.51
CA PRO A 8 -26.11 -23.22 35.48
C PRO A 8 -25.68 -23.79 34.11
N THR A 9 -26.60 -23.78 33.15
CA THR A 9 -26.25 -24.05 31.76
C THR A 9 -25.35 -22.91 31.31
N VAL A 10 -24.13 -23.23 30.88
CA VAL A 10 -23.24 -22.24 30.29
C VAL A 10 -23.81 -21.90 28.92
N GLU A 11 -24.61 -20.83 28.85
CA GLU A 11 -24.86 -20.18 27.58
C GLU A 11 -23.61 -19.40 27.20
N VAL A 12 -22.89 -19.92 26.20
CA VAL A 12 -21.87 -19.13 25.52
C VAL A 12 -22.61 -17.99 24.83
N CYS A 13 -22.36 -16.76 25.26
CA CYS A 13 -22.69 -15.60 24.44
C CYS A 13 -21.84 -15.67 23.17
N ASP A 14 -22.37 -16.26 22.10
CA ASP A 14 -21.89 -16.01 20.74
C ASP A 14 -22.24 -14.56 20.39
N SER A 15 -21.42 -13.63 20.85
CA SER A 15 -21.18 -12.40 20.09
C SER A 15 -20.37 -12.82 18.87
N ALA A 16 -20.70 -12.53 17.62
CA ALA A 16 -21.76 -11.73 17.02
C ALA A 16 -21.77 -12.14 15.53
N GLY A 17 -22.52 -11.45 14.67
CA GLY A 17 -22.52 -11.69 13.21
C GLY A 17 -21.12 -11.68 12.54
N PRO A 18 -21.05 -11.84 11.20
CA PRO A 18 -19.79 -11.78 10.48
C PRO A 18 -18.99 -10.55 10.89
N PRO A 19 -17.65 -10.66 11.02
CA PRO A 19 -16.84 -9.57 11.54
C PRO A 19 -17.10 -8.30 10.73
N ALA A 20 -17.45 -7.22 11.42
CA ALA A 20 -17.94 -6.01 10.80
C ALA A 20 -16.80 -5.21 10.15
N ALA A 21 -17.13 -4.47 9.10
CA ALA A 21 -16.23 -3.48 8.52
C ALA A 21 -15.78 -2.46 9.58
N GLN A 22 -14.55 -1.96 9.44
CA GLN A 22 -13.92 -1.04 10.37
C GLN A 22 -13.34 0.17 9.63
N LEU A 23 -13.67 1.37 10.09
CA LEU A 23 -13.02 2.60 9.64
C LEU A 23 -11.61 2.72 10.23
N LEU A 24 -10.65 3.04 9.37
CA LEU A 24 -9.26 3.31 9.70
C LEU A 24 -8.93 4.73 9.26
N THR A 25 -8.75 5.64 10.23
CA THR A 25 -8.35 7.02 9.95
C THR A 25 -6.87 7.10 9.60
N ALA A 26 -6.53 8.08 8.76
CA ALA A 26 -5.13 8.34 8.41
C ALA A 26 -4.44 9.20 9.48
N ARG A 27 -3.13 9.04 9.57
CA ARG A 27 -2.23 9.98 10.24
C ARG A 27 -1.38 10.72 9.21
N GLU A 28 -1.16 12.00 9.43
CA GLU A 28 -0.24 12.77 8.58
C GLU A 28 1.22 12.48 8.98
N VAL A 29 2.06 12.15 8.01
CA VAL A 29 3.47 11.84 8.19
C VAL A 29 4.30 12.41 7.03
N PRO A 30 5.57 12.75 7.24
CA PRO A 30 6.47 13.18 6.17
C PRO A 30 6.96 12.00 5.30
N LEU A 31 6.87 12.09 3.97
CA LEU A 31 7.51 11.19 3.01
C LEU A 31 8.94 11.63 2.63
N GLY A 32 9.96 10.91 3.08
CA GLY A 32 11.36 11.18 2.70
C GLY A 32 12.16 12.08 3.66
N GLY A 33 11.70 12.32 4.90
CA GLY A 33 12.47 13.00 5.95
C GLY A 33 12.01 14.43 6.31
N LEU A 34 12.92 15.30 6.81
CA LEU A 34 12.56 16.58 7.44
C LEU A 34 12.10 17.70 6.48
N ARG A 35 12.32 17.55 5.16
CA ARG A 35 11.84 18.47 4.11
C ARG A 35 10.85 17.78 3.16
N ALA A 36 10.15 16.79 3.69
CA ALA A 36 9.26 15.91 2.96
C ALA A 36 7.90 16.52 2.65
N MET A 37 7.31 16.06 1.55
CA MET A 37 5.89 16.21 1.28
C MET A 37 5.06 15.48 2.36
N PRO A 38 4.00 16.10 2.91
CA PRO A 38 3.10 15.43 3.84
C PRO A 38 2.28 14.36 3.11
N VAL A 39 2.10 13.21 3.76
CA VAL A 39 1.26 12.10 3.27
C VAL A 39 0.36 11.58 4.37
N ARG A 40 -0.74 10.96 3.98
CA ARG A 40 -1.77 10.44 4.88
C ARG A 40 -1.67 8.93 4.93
N ARG A 41 -1.08 8.41 6.01
CA ARG A 41 -0.80 6.99 6.21
C ARG A 41 -1.96 6.28 6.88
N THR A 42 -2.51 5.26 6.24
CA THR A 42 -3.56 4.39 6.81
C THR A 42 -3.02 3.02 7.22
N LEU A 43 -1.97 2.51 6.55
CA LEU A 43 -1.22 1.31 6.96
C LEU A 43 0.29 1.57 7.00
N PRO A 44 1.04 0.95 7.93
CA PRO A 44 0.54 0.16 9.05
C PRO A 44 0.13 1.06 10.23
N GLN A 45 -0.83 0.59 11.03
CA GLN A 45 -1.20 1.22 12.31
C GLN A 45 -1.57 0.19 13.39
N ARG A 46 -1.90 0.66 14.60
CA ARG A 46 -2.18 -0.23 15.74
C ARG A 46 -3.42 -1.11 15.51
N ALA A 47 -4.47 -0.54 14.91
CA ALA A 47 -5.72 -1.25 14.66
C ALA A 47 -5.60 -2.30 13.54
N ARG A 48 -4.72 -2.05 12.56
CA ARG A 48 -4.52 -2.93 11.41
C ARG A 48 -3.11 -2.71 10.86
N SER A 49 -2.36 -3.80 10.70
CA SER A 49 -1.01 -3.74 10.13
C SER A 49 -0.96 -4.22 8.68
N LEU A 50 -1.84 -5.14 8.28
CA LEU A 50 -1.92 -5.66 6.93
C LEU A 50 -3.37 -5.78 6.46
N ILE A 51 -3.58 -5.80 5.14
CA ILE A 51 -4.80 -6.26 4.46
C ILE A 51 -4.34 -7.23 3.37
N GLY A 52 -4.57 -8.53 3.56
CA GLY A 52 -3.83 -9.52 2.78
C GLY A 52 -2.31 -9.32 2.94
N ALA A 53 -1.58 -9.14 1.83
CA ALA A 53 -0.16 -8.80 1.86
C ALA A 53 0.14 -7.28 1.81
N TRP A 54 -0.87 -6.41 1.64
CA TRP A 54 -0.71 -4.95 1.68
C TRP A 54 -0.30 -4.50 3.09
N CYS A 55 0.92 -4.00 3.25
CA CYS A 55 1.50 -3.69 4.56
C CYS A 55 1.79 -2.19 4.77
N PHE A 56 1.62 -1.38 3.73
CA PHE A 56 1.86 0.06 3.76
C PHE A 56 0.95 0.77 2.77
N ILE A 57 0.33 1.88 3.20
CA ILE A 57 -0.53 2.72 2.36
C ILE A 57 -0.32 4.17 2.77
N ASP A 58 0.31 4.94 1.89
CA ASP A 58 0.42 6.39 1.95
C ASP A 58 -0.38 7.02 0.82
N HIS A 59 -1.32 7.89 1.17
CA HIS A 59 -2.09 8.69 0.24
C HIS A 59 -1.59 10.13 0.24
N TYR A 60 -1.30 10.72 -0.92
CA TYR A 60 -0.74 12.07 -1.01
C TYR A 60 -1.47 12.92 -2.04
N GLY A 61 -1.49 14.24 -1.85
CA GLY A 61 -2.12 15.16 -2.77
C GLY A 61 -3.66 15.19 -2.79
N PRO A 62 -4.28 15.93 -3.72
CA PRO A 62 -3.61 16.73 -4.73
C PRO A 62 -2.94 17.94 -4.09
N ASP A 63 -1.62 18.02 -4.26
CA ASP A 63 -0.78 19.07 -3.70
C ASP A 63 -0.22 19.94 -4.82
N ASP A 64 -0.20 21.25 -4.60
CA ASP A 64 0.49 22.21 -5.47
C ASP A 64 1.99 22.07 -5.28
N VAL A 65 2.68 21.56 -6.30
CA VAL A 65 4.13 21.30 -6.26
C VAL A 65 4.93 22.58 -6.06
N SER A 66 4.41 23.74 -6.48
CA SER A 66 5.09 25.02 -6.24
C SER A 66 5.16 25.39 -4.76
N GLN A 67 4.27 24.81 -3.94
CA GLN A 67 4.22 25.03 -2.49
C GLN A 67 4.90 23.90 -1.71
N THR A 68 4.72 22.65 -2.14
CA THR A 68 5.26 21.48 -1.42
C THR A 68 6.64 21.04 -1.88
N GLY A 69 7.09 21.49 -3.05
CA GLY A 69 8.31 21.00 -3.71
C GLY A 69 8.13 19.67 -4.44
N GLY A 70 6.93 19.06 -4.38
CA GLY A 70 6.64 17.77 -5.00
C GLY A 70 7.35 16.59 -4.33
N MET A 71 7.39 15.45 -5.03
CA MET A 71 8.12 14.28 -4.57
C MET A 71 9.61 14.45 -4.84
N SER A 72 10.43 14.25 -3.81
CA SER A 72 11.89 14.30 -3.89
C SER A 72 12.49 13.27 -2.94
N VAL A 73 12.46 12.00 -3.33
CA VAL A 73 12.96 10.88 -2.55
C VAL A 73 14.24 10.36 -3.20
N ALA A 74 15.38 10.71 -2.59
CA ALA A 74 16.69 10.29 -3.06
C ALA A 74 16.92 8.77 -2.93
N GLY A 75 18.06 8.31 -3.47
CA GLY A 75 18.43 6.89 -3.50
C GLY A 75 18.28 6.21 -2.13
N HIS A 76 17.38 5.24 -2.03
CA HIS A 76 17.09 4.51 -0.80
C HIS A 76 16.76 3.04 -1.09
N PRO A 77 16.99 2.13 -0.13
CA PRO A 77 16.84 0.70 -0.34
C PRO A 77 15.42 0.22 -0.02
N HIS A 78 15.06 -0.94 -0.55
CA HIS A 78 13.98 -1.81 -0.05
C HIS A 78 14.43 -3.27 -0.05
N THR A 79 13.85 -4.08 0.84
CA THR A 79 14.09 -5.54 0.93
C THR A 79 12.82 -6.26 1.40
N GLY A 80 12.53 -7.43 0.80
CA GLY A 80 11.44 -8.34 1.23
C GLY A 80 10.03 -7.86 0.89
N LEU A 81 9.88 -6.96 -0.07
CA LEU A 81 8.61 -6.33 -0.44
C LEU A 81 8.52 -6.00 -1.94
N GLN A 82 7.33 -5.65 -2.40
CA GLN A 82 7.10 -4.91 -3.63
C GLN A 82 6.59 -3.50 -3.29
N THR A 83 7.09 -2.47 -3.97
CA THR A 83 6.49 -1.13 -3.92
C THR A 83 5.57 -0.94 -5.13
N VAL A 84 4.47 -0.22 -4.93
CA VAL A 84 3.48 0.10 -5.96
C VAL A 84 3.20 1.59 -5.89
N SER A 85 3.53 2.30 -6.97
CA SER A 85 3.24 3.73 -7.13
C SER A 85 2.08 3.88 -8.10
N TRP A 86 0.96 4.46 -7.64
CA TRP A 86 -0.24 4.70 -8.45
C TRP A 86 -0.59 6.19 -8.45
N LEU A 87 -0.71 6.79 -9.63
CA LEU A 87 -0.97 8.23 -9.75
C LEU A 87 -2.39 8.55 -10.22
N PHE A 88 -2.92 9.61 -9.62
CA PHE A 88 -4.18 10.23 -9.98
C PHE A 88 -3.99 11.54 -10.76
N SER A 89 -2.89 12.25 -10.50
CA SER A 89 -2.47 13.48 -11.21
C SER A 89 -0.97 13.71 -11.02
N GLY A 90 -0.34 14.32 -12.02
CA GLY A 90 1.11 14.59 -12.04
C GLY A 90 1.94 13.45 -12.60
N GLU A 91 3.26 13.63 -12.60
CA GLU A 91 4.23 12.62 -13.06
C GLU A 91 5.37 12.45 -12.05
N ILE A 92 5.80 11.20 -11.86
CA ILE A 92 6.98 10.82 -11.06
C ILE A 92 7.96 10.06 -11.94
N GLU A 93 9.23 10.47 -11.91
CA GLU A 93 10.37 9.74 -12.46
C GLU A 93 10.92 8.76 -11.41
N HIS A 94 10.99 7.49 -11.78
CA HIS A 94 11.62 6.42 -11.03
C HIS A 94 12.94 6.03 -11.68
N ARG A 95 13.97 5.82 -10.87
CA ARG A 95 15.26 5.21 -11.27
C ARG A 95 15.70 4.22 -10.22
N ASP A 96 16.26 3.09 -10.62
CA ASP A 96 16.75 2.07 -9.68
C ASP A 96 18.12 1.48 -10.04
N SER A 97 18.64 0.66 -9.12
CA SER A 97 19.94 0.03 -9.21
C SER A 97 20.03 -1.19 -10.13
N ILE A 98 18.90 -1.67 -10.68
CA ILE A 98 18.90 -2.67 -11.75
C ILE A 98 18.87 -2.03 -13.15
N GLY A 99 18.84 -0.69 -13.21
CA GLY A 99 18.92 0.09 -14.43
C GLY A 99 17.55 0.49 -15.01
N SER A 100 16.45 0.24 -14.28
CA SER A 100 15.14 0.72 -14.73
C SER A 100 15.06 2.23 -14.60
N HIS A 101 14.41 2.84 -15.59
CA HIS A 101 14.10 4.25 -15.61
C HIS A 101 12.73 4.41 -16.26
N ALA A 102 11.76 4.92 -15.50
CA ALA A 102 10.38 5.00 -15.92
C ALA A 102 9.73 6.29 -15.40
N ILE A 103 8.74 6.79 -16.15
CA ILE A 103 7.87 7.88 -15.70
C ILE A 103 6.48 7.29 -15.49
N VAL A 104 5.98 7.34 -14.26
CA VAL A 104 4.60 6.99 -13.95
C VAL A 104 3.71 8.22 -14.12
N ARG A 105 2.56 8.03 -14.75
CA ARG A 105 1.54 9.04 -15.05
C ARG A 105 0.18 8.66 -14.46
N PRO A 106 -0.84 9.54 -14.52
CA PRO A 106 -2.15 9.23 -14.00
C PRO A 106 -2.76 7.98 -14.64
N GLY A 107 -3.35 7.10 -13.83
CA GLY A 107 -3.89 5.82 -14.28
C GLY A 107 -2.84 4.77 -14.65
N GLN A 108 -1.57 5.02 -14.32
CA GLN A 108 -0.47 4.07 -14.52
C GLN A 108 0.14 3.63 -13.20
N MET A 109 0.77 2.47 -13.23
CA MET A 109 1.41 1.84 -12.11
C MET A 109 2.89 1.59 -12.42
N ASN A 110 3.76 1.92 -11.46
CA ASN A 110 5.06 1.29 -11.33
C ASN A 110 4.99 0.26 -10.21
N LEU A 111 5.44 -0.97 -10.47
CA LEU A 111 5.68 -1.98 -9.46
C LEU A 111 7.16 -2.32 -9.45
N MET A 112 7.79 -2.18 -8.28
CA MET A 112 9.18 -2.56 -8.06
C MET A 112 9.22 -3.72 -7.07
N THR A 113 9.61 -4.90 -7.54
CA THR A 113 9.90 -6.04 -6.68
C THR A 113 11.30 -5.88 -6.11
N ALA A 114 11.41 -5.64 -4.81
CA ALA A 114 12.69 -5.52 -4.13
C ALA A 114 13.33 -6.88 -3.87
N GLY A 115 12.53 -7.84 -3.38
CA GLY A 115 13.01 -9.19 -3.05
C GLY A 115 14.26 -9.14 -2.17
N SER A 116 15.33 -9.79 -2.63
CA SER A 116 16.64 -9.78 -1.96
C SER A 116 17.23 -8.39 -1.75
N GLY A 117 16.88 -7.39 -2.54
CA GLY A 117 17.28 -6.01 -2.31
C GLY A 117 17.34 -5.20 -3.61
N ILE A 118 16.85 -3.97 -3.55
CA ILE A 118 16.99 -2.98 -4.61
C ILE A 118 17.11 -1.59 -3.98
N ALA A 119 17.82 -0.67 -4.64
CA ALA A 119 17.76 0.75 -4.30
C ALA A 119 17.08 1.52 -5.43
N HIS A 120 16.28 2.52 -5.08
CA HIS A 120 15.65 3.40 -6.05
C HIS A 120 15.50 4.85 -5.56
N SER A 121 15.14 5.73 -6.48
CA SER A 121 14.82 7.13 -6.25
C SER A 121 13.54 7.51 -6.99
N GLU A 122 12.75 8.40 -6.41
CA GLU A 122 11.51 8.91 -6.99
C GLU A 122 11.45 10.43 -6.91
N TYR A 123 11.27 11.09 -8.06
CA TYR A 123 11.21 12.54 -8.17
C TYR A 123 10.01 12.99 -9.00
N SER A 124 9.31 14.04 -8.58
CA SER A 124 8.39 14.72 -9.47
C SER A 124 9.14 15.28 -10.68
N THR A 125 8.58 15.07 -11.87
CA THR A 125 9.18 15.62 -13.09
C THR A 125 9.17 17.15 -13.09
N PRO A 126 10.05 17.84 -13.86
CA PRO A 126 10.03 19.30 -13.96
C PRO A 126 8.70 19.88 -14.49
N THR A 127 7.88 19.08 -15.17
CA THR A 127 6.56 19.48 -15.69
C THR A 127 5.42 19.25 -14.71
N THR A 128 5.66 18.61 -13.56
CA THR A 128 4.61 18.30 -12.58
C THR A 128 4.22 19.56 -11.78
N THR A 129 3.00 20.05 -11.97
CA THR A 129 2.44 21.18 -11.21
C THR A 129 1.58 20.75 -10.04
N THR A 130 0.90 19.62 -10.17
CA THR A 130 0.08 19.01 -9.12
C THR A 130 0.48 17.55 -8.99
N LEU A 131 0.72 17.10 -7.76
CA LEU A 131 1.02 15.70 -7.49
C LEU A 131 -0.09 15.09 -6.63
N HIS A 132 -0.62 13.94 -7.06
CA HIS A 132 -1.71 13.23 -6.39
C HIS A 132 -1.60 11.74 -6.67
N GLY A 133 -1.56 10.91 -5.64
CA GLY A 133 -1.39 9.48 -5.81
C GLY A 133 -1.40 8.70 -4.51
N ALA A 134 -1.06 7.42 -4.62
CA ALA A 134 -0.83 6.53 -3.51
C ALA A 134 0.49 5.77 -3.68
N GLN A 135 1.23 5.63 -2.58
CA GLN A 135 2.36 4.73 -2.45
C GLN A 135 1.93 3.55 -1.57
N LEU A 136 2.03 2.34 -2.12
CA LEU A 136 1.59 1.12 -1.46
C LEU A 136 2.75 0.13 -1.39
N TRP A 137 2.86 -0.65 -0.32
CA TRP A 137 3.79 -1.78 -0.26
C TRP A 137 3.06 -3.10 -0.03
N VAL A 138 3.56 -4.13 -0.70
CA VAL A 138 3.15 -5.52 -0.55
C VAL A 138 4.29 -6.29 0.10
N ALA A 139 4.05 -6.91 1.25
CA ALA A 139 5.04 -7.80 1.85
C ALA A 139 5.18 -9.07 1.01
N LEU A 140 6.40 -9.46 0.66
CA LEU A 140 6.61 -10.74 0.00
C LEU A 140 6.46 -11.88 1.02
N PRO A 141 5.78 -12.99 0.66
CA PRO A 141 5.68 -14.16 1.52
C PRO A 141 7.07 -14.78 1.71
N ASN A 142 7.24 -15.59 2.75
CA ASN A 142 8.53 -16.11 3.18
C ASN A 142 9.29 -16.82 2.04
N GLU A 143 8.57 -17.51 1.17
CA GLU A 143 9.10 -18.23 0.01
C GLU A 143 9.76 -17.31 -1.03
N PHE A 144 9.24 -16.09 -1.22
CA PHE A 144 9.66 -15.18 -2.28
C PHE A 144 10.40 -13.94 -1.78
N ARG A 145 10.59 -13.78 -0.47
CA ARG A 145 11.22 -12.57 0.10
C ARG A 145 12.64 -12.31 -0.38
N ASP A 146 13.35 -13.35 -0.83
CA ASP A 146 14.71 -13.27 -1.39
C ASP A 146 14.74 -13.40 -2.93
N ALA A 147 13.59 -13.24 -3.60
CA ALA A 147 13.52 -13.25 -5.06
C ALA A 147 14.45 -12.18 -5.69
N PRO A 148 14.86 -12.36 -6.96
CA PRO A 148 15.57 -11.31 -7.68
C PRO A 148 14.76 -10.02 -7.75
N ALA A 149 15.46 -8.89 -7.70
CA ALA A 149 14.83 -7.60 -7.93
C ALA A 149 14.29 -7.49 -9.37
N ALA A 150 13.13 -6.85 -9.53
CA ALA A 150 12.48 -6.67 -10.82
C ALA A 150 11.65 -5.38 -10.86
N PHE A 151 11.34 -4.91 -12.05
CA PHE A 151 10.53 -3.72 -12.28
C PHE A 151 9.50 -3.95 -13.39
N GLU A 152 8.26 -3.56 -13.14
CA GLU A 152 7.14 -3.66 -14.06
C GLU A 152 6.41 -2.31 -14.13
N HIS A 153 6.13 -1.84 -15.35
CA HIS A 153 5.28 -0.67 -15.59
C HIS A 153 4.02 -1.12 -16.31
N PHE A 154 2.86 -0.68 -15.84
CA PHE A 154 1.58 -1.09 -16.40
C PHE A 154 0.58 0.06 -16.45
N SER A 155 -0.18 0.11 -17.55
CA SER A 155 -1.26 1.05 -17.77
C SER A 155 -2.52 0.22 -18.05
N PRO A 156 -3.38 -0.01 -17.05
CA PRO A 156 -4.64 -0.72 -17.28
C PRO A 156 -5.56 0.06 -18.21
N GLU A 157 -6.35 -0.66 -18.99
CA GLU A 157 -7.47 -0.08 -19.73
C GLU A 157 -8.70 0.01 -18.82
N PRO A 158 -9.45 1.12 -18.86
CA PRO A 158 -10.66 1.27 -18.06
C PRO A 158 -11.75 0.30 -18.53
N VAL A 159 -12.49 -0.26 -17.58
CA VAL A 159 -13.73 -0.98 -17.84
C VAL A 159 -14.90 -0.29 -17.15
N ASP A 160 -16.01 -0.14 -17.86
CA ASP A 160 -17.25 0.41 -17.32
C ASP A 160 -18.12 -0.72 -16.76
N VAL A 161 -18.48 -0.62 -15.48
CA VAL A 161 -19.34 -1.60 -14.78
C VAL A 161 -20.40 -0.85 -14.00
N ASP A 162 -21.67 -1.11 -14.32
CA ASP A 162 -22.85 -0.52 -13.67
C ASP A 162 -22.80 1.02 -13.53
N GLY A 163 -22.09 1.69 -14.44
CA GLY A 163 -21.93 3.15 -14.50
C GLY A 163 -20.66 3.71 -13.84
N ALA A 164 -19.85 2.84 -13.21
CA ALA A 164 -18.56 3.16 -12.61
C ALA A 164 -17.42 2.79 -13.56
N SER A 165 -16.35 3.58 -13.55
CA SER A 165 -15.11 3.30 -14.31
C SER A 165 -14.11 2.61 -13.39
N VAL A 166 -13.54 1.49 -13.84
CA VAL A 166 -12.62 0.65 -13.05
C VAL A 166 -11.30 0.44 -13.79
N LEU A 167 -10.18 0.69 -13.11
CA LEU A 167 -8.82 0.42 -13.59
C LEU A 167 -8.18 -0.63 -12.68
N VAL A 168 -8.07 -1.88 -13.15
CA VAL A 168 -7.47 -2.98 -12.38
C VAL A 168 -5.97 -3.04 -12.65
N PHE A 169 -5.17 -2.54 -11.70
CA PHE A 169 -3.71 -2.51 -11.85
C PHE A 169 -3.03 -3.76 -11.29
N LEU A 170 -3.66 -4.48 -10.36
CA LEU A 170 -3.17 -5.76 -9.83
C LEU A 170 -4.32 -6.76 -9.64
N GLY A 171 -4.07 -8.03 -9.96
CA GLY A 171 -5.04 -9.11 -9.78
C GLY A 171 -6.18 -9.08 -10.80
N SER A 172 -7.35 -9.58 -10.37
CA SER A 172 -8.57 -9.60 -11.19
C SER A 172 -9.75 -9.04 -10.42
N LEU A 173 -10.53 -8.17 -11.05
CA LEU A 173 -11.73 -7.59 -10.47
C LEU A 173 -12.71 -7.21 -11.58
N LEU A 174 -14.01 -7.51 -11.39
CA LEU A 174 -15.10 -7.12 -12.30
C LEU A 174 -14.83 -7.46 -13.79
N GLY A 175 -14.25 -8.64 -14.05
CA GLY A 175 -13.98 -9.13 -15.40
C GLY A 175 -12.73 -8.57 -16.09
N SER A 176 -11.97 -7.69 -15.42
CA SER A 176 -10.66 -7.22 -15.87
C SER A 176 -9.54 -7.86 -15.06
N THR A 177 -8.43 -8.21 -15.72
CA THR A 177 -7.28 -8.89 -15.13
C THR A 177 -5.98 -8.19 -15.51
N SER A 178 -5.20 -7.81 -14.50
CA SER A 178 -3.84 -7.30 -14.69
C SER A 178 -2.86 -8.45 -14.97
N PRO A 179 -1.93 -8.30 -15.92
CA PRO A 179 -0.89 -9.30 -16.20
C PRO A 179 0.31 -9.20 -15.24
N VAL A 180 0.31 -8.22 -14.33
CA VAL A 180 1.46 -7.87 -13.49
C VAL A 180 1.71 -8.96 -12.44
N THR A 181 2.98 -9.23 -12.17
CA THR A 181 3.40 -10.30 -11.27
C THR A 181 3.03 -10.01 -9.81
N THR A 182 2.28 -10.93 -9.19
CA THR A 182 2.03 -10.98 -7.75
C THR A 182 2.56 -12.29 -7.15
N PHE A 183 3.05 -12.23 -5.92
CA PHE A 183 3.56 -13.40 -5.19
C PHE A 183 2.57 -13.95 -4.15
N THR A 184 1.44 -13.27 -3.99
CA THR A 184 0.26 -13.74 -3.27
C THR A 184 -0.98 -13.37 -4.10
N PRO A 185 -2.13 -14.03 -3.87
CA PRO A 185 -3.39 -13.59 -4.44
C PRO A 185 -3.75 -12.19 -3.92
N LEU A 186 -3.82 -11.20 -4.83
CA LEU A 186 -4.00 -9.79 -4.51
C LEU A 186 -4.95 -9.13 -5.49
N ILE A 187 -5.58 -8.04 -5.05
CA ILE A 187 -6.39 -7.13 -5.84
C ILE A 187 -5.90 -5.71 -5.58
N GLY A 188 -5.76 -4.94 -6.65
CA GLY A 188 -5.57 -3.50 -6.62
C GLY A 188 -6.30 -2.85 -7.79
N ALA A 189 -7.29 -2.03 -7.49
CA ALA A 189 -8.07 -1.33 -8.51
C ALA A 189 -8.42 0.10 -8.09
N GLU A 190 -8.40 1.03 -9.04
CA GLU A 190 -9.07 2.32 -8.91
C GLU A 190 -10.52 2.18 -9.39
N VAL A 191 -11.47 2.69 -8.60
CA VAL A 191 -12.89 2.72 -8.94
C VAL A 191 -13.38 4.16 -8.83
N THR A 192 -13.94 4.69 -9.90
CA THR A 192 -14.58 6.00 -9.93
C THR A 192 -16.08 5.85 -10.14
N LEU A 193 -16.85 6.33 -9.16
CA LEU A 193 -18.31 6.31 -9.13
C LEU A 193 -18.87 7.71 -9.39
N ARG A 194 -20.02 7.77 -10.08
CA ARG A 194 -20.80 9.00 -10.24
C ARG A 194 -21.47 9.36 -8.91
N PRO A 195 -21.88 10.63 -8.72
CA PRO A 195 -22.60 11.03 -7.51
C PRO A 195 -23.83 10.16 -7.26
N GLY A 196 -23.98 9.69 -6.01
CA GLY A 196 -25.11 8.88 -5.53
C GLY A 196 -25.14 7.43 -6.03
N GLN A 197 -24.15 7.01 -6.82
CA GLN A 197 -24.11 5.68 -7.39
C GLN A 197 -23.67 4.64 -6.36
N THR A 198 -24.31 3.46 -6.40
CA THR A 198 -23.88 2.27 -5.66
C THR A 198 -23.30 1.25 -6.64
N LEU A 199 -22.17 0.66 -6.28
CA LEU A 199 -21.56 -0.47 -6.97
C LEU A 199 -21.43 -1.64 -5.99
N ASP A 200 -21.97 -2.79 -6.37
CA ASP A 200 -21.77 -4.05 -5.67
C ASP A 200 -20.63 -4.80 -6.34
N ILE A 201 -19.51 -4.96 -5.63
CA ILE A 201 -18.31 -5.61 -6.17
C ILE A 201 -18.29 -7.06 -5.68
N PRO A 202 -18.46 -8.08 -6.56
CA PRO A 202 -18.23 -9.46 -6.19
C PRO A 202 -16.76 -9.66 -5.81
N VAL A 203 -16.51 -10.23 -4.64
CA VAL A 203 -15.17 -10.44 -4.09
C VAL A 203 -15.02 -11.87 -3.56
N ASP A 204 -13.77 -12.35 -3.47
CA ASP A 204 -13.49 -13.65 -2.89
C ASP A 204 -13.68 -13.60 -1.36
N PRO A 205 -14.56 -14.45 -0.78
CA PRO A 205 -14.74 -14.49 0.67
C PRO A 205 -13.51 -14.94 1.46
N ALA A 206 -12.48 -15.51 0.82
CA ALA A 206 -11.20 -15.78 1.47
C ALA A 206 -10.36 -14.52 1.66
N TYR A 207 -10.69 -13.41 1.00
CA TYR A 207 -9.87 -12.19 1.02
C TYR A 207 -10.32 -11.21 2.10
N GLU A 208 -9.35 -10.51 2.66
CA GLU A 208 -9.58 -9.23 3.33
C GLU A 208 -9.56 -8.12 2.28
N HIS A 209 -10.30 -7.04 2.55
CA HIS A 209 -10.38 -5.89 1.67
C HIS A 209 -10.17 -4.58 2.41
N GLY A 210 -9.61 -3.59 1.70
CA GLY A 210 -9.44 -2.23 2.13
C GLY A 210 -9.92 -1.29 1.04
N VAL A 211 -10.83 -0.36 1.36
CA VAL A 211 -11.30 0.67 0.43
C VAL A 211 -10.84 2.03 0.92
N LEU A 212 -9.83 2.58 0.27
CA LEU A 212 -9.30 3.91 0.55
C LEU A 212 -10.09 4.94 -0.26
N VAL A 213 -10.69 5.92 0.41
CA VAL A 213 -11.39 7.02 -0.28
C VAL A 213 -10.38 8.07 -0.71
N ASP A 214 -10.20 8.26 -2.01
CA ASP A 214 -9.28 9.25 -2.56
C ASP A 214 -9.93 10.63 -2.71
N THR A 215 -11.11 10.67 -3.33
CA THR A 215 -11.87 11.89 -3.64
C THR A 215 -13.33 11.69 -3.27
N GLY A 216 -13.97 12.75 -2.76
CA GLY A 216 -15.35 12.70 -2.28
C GLY A 216 -15.50 11.99 -0.94
N SER A 217 -16.65 11.33 -0.76
CA SER A 217 -16.93 10.46 0.38
C SER A 217 -17.74 9.25 -0.07
N ALA A 218 -17.71 8.18 0.73
CA ALA A 218 -18.37 6.92 0.41
C ALA A 218 -18.96 6.25 1.65
N THR A 219 -19.98 5.42 1.44
CA THR A 219 -20.34 4.36 2.38
C THR A 219 -19.83 3.04 1.83
N VAL A 220 -18.96 2.36 2.56
CA VAL A 220 -18.36 1.08 2.16
C VAL A 220 -18.75 0.01 3.17
N ALA A 221 -19.37 -1.08 2.73
CA ALA A 221 -19.83 -2.15 3.62
C ALA A 221 -20.62 -1.63 4.84
N GLY A 222 -21.45 -0.60 4.61
CA GLY A 222 -22.25 0.06 5.65
C GLY A 222 -21.50 1.08 6.54
N VAL A 223 -20.21 1.30 6.31
CA VAL A 223 -19.38 2.25 7.07
C VAL A 223 -19.14 3.51 6.24
N ALA A 224 -19.52 4.67 6.78
CA ALA A 224 -19.22 5.96 6.17
C ALA A 224 -17.72 6.28 6.29
N ALA A 225 -17.13 6.75 5.19
CA ALA A 225 -15.73 7.12 5.09
C ALA A 225 -15.56 8.40 4.28
N GLN A 226 -14.70 9.28 4.77
CA GLN A 226 -14.30 10.53 4.15
C GLN A 226 -12.98 10.35 3.40
N ARG A 227 -12.63 11.35 2.58
CA ARG A 227 -11.33 11.40 1.91
C ARG A 227 -10.17 11.11 2.85
N SER A 228 -9.24 10.27 2.39
CA SER A 228 -8.06 9.74 3.07
C SER A 228 -8.34 8.71 4.16
N GLU A 229 -9.59 8.33 4.40
CA GLU A 229 -9.93 7.23 5.30
C GLU A 229 -10.00 5.90 4.52
N LEU A 230 -9.72 4.82 5.22
CA LEU A 230 -9.71 3.46 4.70
C LEU A 230 -10.77 2.64 5.44
N VAL A 231 -11.66 1.96 4.72
CA VAL A 231 -12.57 0.98 5.32
C VAL A 231 -11.97 -0.41 5.14
N TYR A 232 -11.64 -1.06 6.25
CA TYR A 232 -11.24 -2.46 6.29
C TYR A 232 -12.47 -3.36 6.36
N GLN A 233 -12.56 -4.33 5.46
CA GLN A 233 -13.55 -5.40 5.46
C GLN A 233 -12.83 -6.74 5.66
N PRO A 234 -13.12 -7.48 6.75
CA PRO A 234 -12.55 -8.81 6.97
C PRO A 234 -13.07 -9.83 5.96
N THR A 235 -12.48 -11.02 6.00
CA THR A 235 -12.91 -12.21 5.25
C THR A 235 -14.38 -12.56 5.48
N SER A 236 -14.87 -13.54 4.70
CA SER A 236 -16.25 -14.03 4.67
C SER A 236 -17.25 -13.09 4.00
N CYS A 237 -16.78 -12.00 3.40
CA CYS A 237 -17.58 -11.11 2.56
C CYS A 237 -17.53 -11.58 1.10
N SER A 238 -18.68 -11.85 0.47
CA SER A 238 -18.76 -12.21 -0.96
C SER A 238 -19.04 -11.01 -1.87
N THR A 239 -19.49 -9.89 -1.29
CA THR A 239 -19.91 -8.69 -2.01
C THR A 239 -19.52 -7.46 -1.20
N LEU A 240 -18.64 -6.64 -1.77
CA LEU A 240 -18.23 -5.36 -1.20
C LEU A 240 -19.04 -4.24 -1.84
N THR A 241 -20.03 -3.72 -1.12
CA THR A 241 -20.86 -2.60 -1.59
C THR A 241 -20.18 -1.26 -1.31
N VAL A 242 -20.05 -0.42 -2.35
CA VAL A 242 -19.52 0.94 -2.27
C VAL A 242 -20.57 1.91 -2.82
N THR A 243 -21.01 2.86 -1.99
CA THR A 243 -21.96 3.91 -2.37
C THR A 243 -21.29 5.28 -2.30
N ALA A 244 -21.25 5.99 -3.42
CA ALA A 244 -20.79 7.37 -3.48
C ALA A 244 -21.80 8.34 -2.82
N ALA A 245 -21.29 9.43 -2.25
CA ALA A 245 -22.15 10.52 -1.81
C ALA A 245 -22.89 11.18 -2.99
N ALA A 246 -24.02 11.82 -2.71
CA ALA A 246 -24.93 12.33 -3.75
C ALA A 246 -24.42 13.57 -4.49
N ASP A 247 -23.47 14.31 -3.91
CA ASP A 247 -23.12 15.65 -4.38
C ASP A 247 -21.95 15.66 -5.36
N ASP A 248 -20.97 14.77 -5.18
CA ASP A 248 -19.71 14.75 -5.94
C ASP A 248 -19.37 13.34 -6.43
N ALA A 249 -18.57 13.27 -7.50
CA ALA A 249 -17.98 12.02 -7.94
C ALA A 249 -17.02 11.50 -6.87
N THR A 250 -17.02 10.18 -6.66
CA THR A 250 -16.19 9.53 -5.65
C THR A 250 -15.17 8.64 -6.34
N ARG A 251 -13.90 8.79 -5.98
CA ARG A 251 -12.83 7.86 -6.40
C ARG A 251 -12.32 7.12 -5.17
N VAL A 252 -12.21 5.81 -5.29
CA VAL A 252 -11.65 4.94 -4.26
C VAL A 252 -10.58 4.01 -4.84
N LEU A 253 -9.65 3.59 -4.00
CA LEU A 253 -8.80 2.42 -4.28
C LEU A 253 -9.37 1.21 -3.53
N VAL A 254 -9.64 0.14 -4.26
CA VAL A 254 -10.03 -1.17 -3.72
C VAL A 254 -8.78 -2.04 -3.69
N LEU A 255 -8.34 -2.39 -2.48
CA LEU A 255 -7.23 -3.27 -2.22
C LEU A 255 -7.78 -4.55 -1.60
N GLY A 256 -7.27 -5.70 -2.00
CA GLY A 256 -7.67 -6.97 -1.41
C GLY A 256 -6.58 -8.02 -1.53
N GLY A 257 -6.77 -9.12 -0.82
CA GLY A 257 -5.91 -10.28 -0.91
C GLY A 257 -6.21 -11.30 0.17
N GLU A 258 -5.74 -12.52 -0.04
CA GLU A 258 -5.74 -13.55 0.99
C GLU A 258 -4.87 -13.10 2.18
N PRO A 259 -5.33 -13.25 3.45
CA PRO A 259 -4.50 -12.98 4.61
C PRO A 259 -3.11 -13.62 4.47
N LEU A 260 -2.05 -12.84 4.66
CA LEU A 260 -0.67 -13.31 4.44
C LEU A 260 -0.32 -14.56 5.27
N GLY A 261 -0.94 -14.73 6.45
CA GLY A 261 -0.74 -15.90 7.31
C GLY A 261 0.64 -15.97 7.97
N GLU A 262 1.48 -14.94 7.82
CA GLU A 262 2.84 -14.88 8.34
C GLU A 262 3.05 -13.67 9.26
N GLN A 263 4.01 -13.80 10.17
CA GLN A 263 4.48 -12.70 10.99
C GLN A 263 5.66 -12.01 10.32
N ILE A 264 5.51 -10.74 9.94
CA ILE A 264 6.55 -9.90 9.33
C ILE A 264 7.13 -8.91 10.34
N LEU A 265 8.39 -8.54 10.16
CA LEU A 265 9.05 -7.48 10.92
C LEU A 265 9.38 -6.33 9.98
N MET A 266 8.63 -5.24 10.12
CA MET A 266 8.80 -4.03 9.32
C MET A 266 9.57 -2.98 10.10
N TRP A 267 10.65 -2.47 9.52
CA TRP A 267 11.37 -1.32 10.04
C TRP A 267 11.99 -0.52 8.91
N TRP A 268 11.76 0.79 8.92
CA TRP A 268 12.13 1.69 7.82
C TRP A 268 11.64 1.12 6.47
N ASN A 269 12.55 0.78 5.56
CA ASN A 269 12.23 0.25 4.22
C ASN A 269 12.48 -1.26 4.11
N PHE A 270 12.57 -1.95 5.24
CA PHE A 270 12.89 -3.37 5.29
C PHE A 270 11.74 -4.19 5.86
N VAL A 271 11.39 -5.26 5.15
CA VAL A 271 10.42 -6.26 5.57
C VAL A 271 11.14 -7.59 5.74
N GLY A 272 11.46 -7.93 6.99
CA GLY A 272 12.08 -9.20 7.39
C GLY A 272 11.10 -10.10 8.15
N ARG A 273 11.65 -11.07 8.89
CA ARG A 273 10.96 -11.92 9.87
C ARG A 273 11.58 -11.79 11.26
N THR A 274 12.88 -11.47 11.33
CA THR A 274 13.61 -11.27 12.60
C THR A 274 14.27 -9.90 12.66
N GLN A 275 14.65 -9.49 13.87
CA GLN A 275 15.40 -8.26 14.07
C GLN A 275 16.80 -8.38 13.45
N ASP A 276 17.47 -9.52 13.62
CA ASP A 276 18.80 -9.78 13.06
C ASP A 276 18.82 -9.67 11.53
N GLU A 277 17.77 -10.14 10.84
CA GLU A 277 17.63 -9.95 9.39
C GLU A 277 17.56 -8.47 9.01
N VAL A 278 16.73 -7.69 9.69
CA VAL A 278 16.57 -6.26 9.44
C VAL A 278 17.85 -5.47 9.75
N GLU A 279 18.56 -5.83 10.82
CA GLU A 279 19.87 -5.26 11.14
C GLU A 279 20.89 -5.57 10.03
N ALA A 280 20.91 -6.82 9.52
CA ALA A 280 21.77 -7.18 8.40
C ALA A 280 21.43 -6.41 7.11
N TYR A 281 20.15 -6.17 6.83
CA TYR A 281 19.71 -5.35 5.67
C TYR A 281 20.17 -3.90 5.80
N ARG A 282 20.03 -3.32 7.00
CA ARG A 282 20.50 -1.98 7.33
C ARG A 282 22.01 -1.85 7.15
N ASP A 283 22.78 -2.75 7.75
CA ASP A 283 24.23 -2.69 7.74
C ASP A 283 24.79 -2.93 6.34
N ALA A 284 24.12 -3.76 5.53
CA ALA A 284 24.43 -3.89 4.11
C ALA A 284 24.22 -2.58 3.36
N TRP A 285 23.09 -1.90 3.57
CA TRP A 285 22.79 -0.63 2.91
C TRP A 285 23.82 0.43 3.26
N GLU A 286 24.09 0.61 4.56
CA GLU A 286 25.05 1.60 5.06
C GLU A 286 26.45 1.38 4.49
N ARG A 287 26.91 0.12 4.43
CA ARG A 287 28.20 -0.23 3.82
C ARG A 287 28.21 0.05 2.32
N GLU A 288 27.20 -0.38 1.59
CA GLU A 288 27.14 -0.27 0.12
C GLU A 288 27.06 1.19 -0.33
N ARG A 289 26.20 2.00 0.31
CA ARG A 289 26.07 3.43 -0.04
C ARG A 289 27.32 4.27 0.29
N THR A 290 28.10 3.86 1.29
CA THR A 290 29.30 4.63 1.72
C THR A 290 30.55 4.22 0.97
N THR A 291 30.67 2.95 0.59
CA THR A 291 31.84 2.41 -0.11
C THR A 291 31.65 2.34 -1.63
N GLY A 292 30.42 2.45 -2.12
CA GLY A 292 30.07 2.21 -3.52
C GLY A 292 30.18 0.74 -3.93
N SER A 293 30.29 -0.20 -2.97
CA SER A 293 30.35 -1.62 -3.27
C SER A 293 29.02 -2.10 -3.85
N GLY A 294 29.02 -2.67 -5.05
CA GLY A 294 27.86 -3.40 -5.56
C GLY A 294 27.66 -4.67 -4.76
N GLY A 295 26.55 -4.78 -4.03
CA GLY A 295 26.21 -5.91 -3.18
C GLY A 295 24.73 -6.25 -3.27
N ARG A 296 24.06 -6.29 -2.12
CA ARG A 296 22.62 -6.60 -2.01
C ARG A 296 21.76 -5.60 -2.79
N TYR A 297 22.12 -4.32 -2.80
CA TYR A 297 21.33 -3.26 -3.41
C TYR A 297 21.82 -2.86 -4.80
N GLY A 298 22.74 -3.63 -5.38
CA GLY A 298 23.31 -3.35 -6.70
C GLY A 298 24.24 -2.13 -6.74
N ALA A 299 24.71 -1.80 -7.95
CA ALA A 299 25.48 -0.59 -8.16
C ALA A 299 24.54 0.63 -8.16
N LEU A 300 24.88 1.65 -7.37
CA LEU A 300 24.04 2.85 -7.31
C LEU A 300 24.16 3.65 -8.62
N PRO A 301 23.05 4.12 -9.21
CA PRO A 301 23.07 4.92 -10.42
C PRO A 301 23.98 6.14 -10.29
N SER A 302 24.86 6.33 -11.28
CA SER A 302 25.82 7.46 -11.33
C SER A 302 25.17 8.85 -11.34
N GLN A 303 23.89 8.93 -11.69
CA GLN A 303 23.09 10.15 -11.73
C GLN A 303 22.64 10.59 -10.34
N TRP A 304 22.69 9.71 -9.33
CA TRP A 304 22.31 10.06 -7.98
C TRP A 304 23.37 10.93 -7.32
N SER A 305 22.98 12.12 -6.90
CA SER A 305 23.84 13.03 -6.14
C SER A 305 23.85 12.72 -4.63
N GLU A 306 22.83 12.02 -4.14
CA GLU A 306 22.68 11.70 -2.73
C GLU A 306 21.92 10.39 -2.51
N THR A 307 22.12 9.80 -1.33
CA THR A 307 21.41 8.60 -0.85
C THR A 307 20.90 8.84 0.56
N ILE A 308 19.75 8.28 0.90
CA ILE A 308 19.16 8.41 2.23
C ILE A 308 19.85 7.43 3.20
N PRO A 309 20.50 7.91 4.29
CA PRO A 309 21.06 7.02 5.30
C PRO A 309 19.95 6.30 6.06
N ALA A 310 20.19 5.04 6.41
CA ALA A 310 19.29 4.32 7.28
C ALA A 310 19.28 4.96 8.69
N PRO A 311 18.11 5.08 9.34
CA PRO A 311 18.04 5.52 10.72
C PRO A 311 18.84 4.61 11.66
N ASP A 312 19.15 5.11 12.86
CA ASP A 312 19.69 4.26 13.92
C ASP A 312 18.65 3.21 14.34
N MET A 313 19.13 1.99 14.62
CA MET A 313 18.28 0.94 15.15
C MET A 313 17.76 1.35 16.54
N PRO A 314 16.45 1.18 16.80
CA PRO A 314 15.91 1.44 18.12
C PRO A 314 16.53 0.49 19.15
N LYS A 315 16.78 1.00 20.37
CA LYS A 315 17.30 0.19 21.49
C LYS A 315 16.29 -0.81 22.04
N ILE A 316 15.04 -0.78 21.58
CA ILE A 316 13.97 -1.69 21.97
C ILE A 316 13.79 -2.78 20.92
N ARG A 317 13.42 -3.98 21.36
CA ARG A 317 13.11 -5.09 20.45
C ARG A 317 11.92 -4.74 19.57
N LEU A 318 12.10 -4.89 18.27
CA LEU A 318 11.04 -4.68 17.29
C LEU A 318 9.98 -5.78 17.42
N LYS A 319 8.70 -5.41 17.24
CA LYS A 319 7.59 -6.37 17.27
C LYS A 319 7.23 -6.78 15.84
N THR A 320 6.97 -8.07 15.67
CA THR A 320 6.38 -8.60 14.45
C THR A 320 4.92 -8.19 14.33
N ARG A 321 4.38 -8.30 13.12
CA ARG A 321 3.01 -7.95 12.73
C ARG A 321 2.49 -9.05 11.81
N GLY A 322 1.23 -9.42 11.96
CA GLY A 322 0.52 -10.41 11.14
C GLY A 322 -0.83 -10.69 11.76
#